data_AF-A0A1X7DCZ3-F1
#
_entry.id   AF-A0A1X7DCZ3-F1
#
_cell.length_a   1.000
_cell.length_b   1.000
_cell.length_c   1.000
_cell.angle_alpha   90.00
_cell.angle_beta   90.00
_cell.angle_gamma   90.00
#
_symmetry.space_group_name_H-M   'P 1'
#
loop_
_entity.id
_entity.type
_entity.pdbx_description
1 polymer ?
#
loop_
_entity_poly.entity_id
_entity_poly.type
_entity_poly.pdbx_seq_one_letter_code
_entity_poly.pdbx_strand_id
1 'polypeptide(L)'
;MITAIVLQNNPEQPSPASDTMRSLFNRFGIEEVKRLPTSVDDWKQAFAKPSDSQMDILLVEAAALLDEELLEFLLGARADATVLSLPPADDLLQHAGNGPSSMSPDTRRIALMRGEKASEFRQALLVSPETHVFDVVRTIAADHAARHSDTTDHASPGEPHVKGGSYARSNVVTRFRKEARNLGRRKLRDEIRFLRHLPADLASLYPAVILHGDTEELVFMEEEFLPLKTLRQHFFADDVGLDGATRRLETILGAIHAKAYAPHKQQAPQDYLDQIHFQRAWHRLRRTLERAPVFAKIVDARRLWINGKEYRNVPELLAKFEQSQKARAQVGPAFVSAYIHGDLHFENIMVDPNGESFRLVDPRGYDSCDIYYDLGKVSHSVNGKYDFIHQSLFTLHWSAAAGEVIMQFSYEPSPVLDLFNSLDRWARDYYVALTGDPLAEIRTLFAEAIHFCTMMPFHLVGDGRESKAILLYATGVMLLNDLCAQLDIPELLKDIPLGNRPVFEKEWRNVG
;
A
#
# COMPACT_ATOMS: atom_id res chain seq x y z
N MET A 1 -10.00 -5.24 32.43
CA MET A 1 -11.46 -5.01 32.35
C MET A 1 -12.14 -6.03 31.43
N ILE A 2 -11.63 -6.30 30.22
CA ILE A 2 -12.17 -7.32 29.29
C ILE A 2 -12.00 -8.77 29.83
N THR A 3 -10.86 -9.10 30.44
CA THR A 3 -10.66 -10.41 31.11
C THR A 3 -11.60 -10.65 32.30
N ALA A 4 -12.04 -9.57 32.96
CA ALA A 4 -12.95 -9.64 34.10
C ALA A 4 -14.41 -9.89 33.67
N ILE A 5 -14.78 -9.51 32.45
CA ILE A 5 -16.11 -9.74 31.87
C ILE A 5 -16.26 -11.20 31.39
N VAL A 6 -15.18 -11.81 30.91
CA VAL A 6 -15.17 -13.22 30.46
C VAL A 6 -15.22 -14.20 31.65
N LEU A 7 -14.55 -13.88 32.76
CA LEU A 7 -14.50 -14.74 33.95
C LEU A 7 -15.79 -14.70 34.80
N GLN A 8 -16.65 -13.69 34.64
CA GLN A 8 -17.95 -13.64 35.32
C GLN A 8 -18.95 -14.68 34.78
N ASN A 9 -18.73 -15.22 33.57
CA ASN A 9 -19.71 -16.06 32.89
C ASN A 9 -19.39 -17.57 32.89
N ASN A 10 -18.21 -18.01 33.34
CA ASN A 10 -17.90 -19.44 33.51
C ASN A 10 -16.69 -19.66 34.46
N PRO A 11 -16.90 -19.94 35.75
CA PRO A 11 -15.84 -20.00 36.75
C PRO A 11 -15.01 -21.30 36.78
N GLU A 12 -15.40 -22.35 36.04
CA GLU A 12 -14.78 -23.69 36.18
C GLU A 12 -13.99 -24.23 34.97
N GLN A 13 -13.73 -23.41 33.94
CA GLN A 13 -12.82 -23.82 32.86
C GLN A 13 -11.85 -22.70 32.48
N PRO A 14 -10.54 -23.00 32.32
CA PRO A 14 -9.60 -22.03 31.76
C PRO A 14 -10.02 -21.72 30.32
N SER A 15 -10.29 -20.44 30.04
CA SER A 15 -10.67 -20.01 28.70
C SER A 15 -9.43 -20.02 27.77
N PRO A 16 -9.61 -20.19 26.45
CA PRO A 16 -8.51 -20.13 25.47
C PRO A 16 -7.63 -18.89 25.60
N ALA A 17 -8.21 -17.77 26.05
CA ALA A 17 -7.50 -16.51 26.30
C ALA A 17 -6.43 -16.61 27.43
N SER A 18 -6.60 -17.50 28.40
CA SER A 18 -5.62 -17.78 29.45
C SER A 18 -4.35 -18.43 28.89
N ASP A 19 -4.51 -19.38 27.96
CA ASP A 19 -3.39 -20.13 27.39
C ASP A 19 -2.62 -19.31 26.35
N THR A 20 -3.33 -18.49 25.57
CA THR A 20 -2.72 -17.50 24.65
C THR A 20 -1.89 -16.48 25.42
N MET A 21 -2.37 -15.96 26.55
CA MET A 21 -1.59 -15.04 27.37
C MET A 21 -0.37 -15.70 28.01
N ARG A 22 -0.46 -16.95 28.48
CA ARG A 22 0.70 -17.71 29.00
C ARG A 22 1.76 -17.94 27.93
N SER A 23 1.34 -18.28 26.71
CA SER A 23 2.22 -18.42 25.54
C SER A 23 2.95 -17.11 25.23
N LEU A 24 2.24 -15.98 25.29
CA LEU A 24 2.80 -14.65 25.10
C LEU A 24 3.86 -14.32 26.16
N PHE A 25 3.56 -14.49 27.45
CA PHE A 25 4.49 -14.16 28.53
C PHE A 25 5.78 -15.00 28.50
N ASN A 26 5.66 -16.30 28.17
CA ASN A 26 6.83 -17.17 27.99
C ASN A 26 7.70 -16.75 26.79
N ARG A 27 7.09 -16.25 25.71
CA ARG A 27 7.79 -15.81 24.50
C ARG A 27 8.63 -14.54 24.71
N PHE A 28 8.31 -13.74 25.73
CA PHE A 28 9.06 -12.53 26.10
C PHE A 28 10.01 -12.74 27.29
N GLY A 29 10.26 -13.97 27.72
CA GLY A 29 11.28 -14.29 28.74
C GLY A 29 10.95 -13.75 30.14
N ILE A 30 9.68 -13.46 30.42
CA ILE A 30 9.23 -12.96 31.72
C ILE A 30 9.09 -14.15 32.68
N GLU A 31 10.21 -14.61 33.25
CA GLU A 31 10.25 -15.75 34.20
C GLU A 31 9.68 -15.40 35.60
N GLU A 32 9.45 -14.13 35.90
CA GLU A 32 9.12 -13.67 37.26
C GLU A 32 7.63 -13.52 37.58
N VAL A 33 6.70 -14.05 36.77
CA VAL A 33 5.32 -14.23 37.26
C VAL A 33 5.22 -15.55 38.02
N LYS A 34 5.92 -15.65 39.16
CA LYS A 34 6.02 -16.86 39.99
C LYS A 34 4.70 -17.32 40.64
N ARG A 35 3.57 -16.68 40.34
CA ARG A 35 2.19 -17.18 40.46
C ARG A 35 1.27 -16.23 39.71
N LEU A 36 0.70 -16.67 38.59
CA LEU A 36 -0.43 -15.95 37.99
C LEU A 36 -1.62 -16.00 38.97
N PRO A 37 -2.34 -14.89 39.20
CA PRO A 37 -3.51 -14.86 40.08
C PRO A 37 -4.56 -15.89 39.65
N THR A 38 -4.89 -16.82 40.53
CA THR A 38 -5.85 -17.91 40.24
C THR A 38 -7.28 -17.55 40.64
N SER A 39 -7.48 -16.41 41.29
CA SER A 39 -8.80 -15.91 41.70
C SER A 39 -8.97 -14.43 41.35
N VAL A 40 -10.22 -13.98 41.30
CA VAL A 40 -10.60 -12.59 41.03
C VAL A 40 -10.03 -11.63 42.08
N ASP A 41 -9.89 -12.07 43.33
CA ASP A 41 -9.38 -11.23 44.42
C ASP A 41 -7.84 -11.13 44.42
N ASP A 42 -7.14 -12.17 43.96
CA ASP A 42 -5.70 -12.12 43.70
C ASP A 42 -5.36 -11.11 42.60
N TRP A 43 -6.21 -11.05 41.55
CA TRP A 43 -6.07 -10.05 40.48
C TRP A 43 -6.28 -8.64 41.01
N LYS A 44 -7.29 -8.40 41.85
CA LYS A 44 -7.52 -7.09 42.47
C LYS A 44 -6.34 -6.64 43.34
N GLN A 45 -5.69 -7.56 44.05
CA GLN A 45 -4.48 -7.24 44.83
C GLN A 45 -3.26 -6.98 43.96
N ALA A 46 -3.04 -7.75 42.89
CA ALA A 46 -1.94 -7.52 41.95
C ALA A 46 -2.07 -6.17 41.20
N PHE A 47 -3.30 -5.78 40.88
CA PHE A 47 -3.61 -4.49 40.24
C PHE A 47 -3.75 -3.31 41.22
N ALA A 48 -3.68 -3.53 42.53
CA ALA A 48 -3.72 -2.46 43.53
C ALA A 48 -2.38 -1.72 43.70
N LYS A 49 -1.33 -2.14 42.98
CA LYS A 49 -0.06 -1.39 42.92
C LYS A 49 0.52 -1.37 41.50
N PRO A 50 0.28 -0.30 40.74
CA PRO A 50 1.24 0.14 39.74
C PRO A 50 1.55 1.63 39.85
N SER A 51 2.81 2.00 39.63
CA SER A 51 3.13 3.34 39.15
C SER A 51 2.62 3.47 37.72
N ASP A 52 1.78 4.47 37.48
CA ASP A 52 0.93 4.65 36.29
C ASP A 52 1.66 4.60 34.92
N SER A 53 2.98 4.73 34.86
CA SER A 53 3.72 4.84 33.59
C SER A 53 4.00 3.53 32.86
N GLN A 54 4.03 2.37 33.54
CA GLN A 54 4.35 1.09 32.88
C GLN A 54 3.11 0.37 32.32
N MET A 55 1.93 0.61 32.91
CA MET A 55 0.68 0.01 32.49
C MET A 55 0.11 0.62 31.21
N ASP A 56 0.30 1.92 31.00
CA ASP A 56 -0.15 2.60 29.77
C ASP A 56 0.68 2.19 28.55
N ILE A 57 1.97 1.91 28.73
CA ILE A 57 2.85 1.42 27.65
C ILE A 57 2.46 -0.02 27.27
N LEU A 58 2.22 -0.89 28.26
CA LEU A 58 1.78 -2.28 28.03
C LEU A 58 0.39 -2.36 27.39
N LEU A 59 -0.53 -1.46 27.69
CA LEU A 59 -1.86 -1.41 27.06
C LEU A 59 -1.81 -0.95 25.61
N VAL A 60 -0.93 0.01 25.29
CA VAL A 60 -0.72 0.51 23.92
C VAL A 60 0.04 -0.52 23.08
N GLU A 61 1.05 -1.18 23.63
CA GLU A 61 1.76 -2.28 22.95
C GLU A 61 0.89 -3.54 22.81
N ALA A 62 0.05 -3.86 23.81
CA ALA A 62 -0.91 -4.95 23.71
C ALA A 62 -1.98 -4.66 22.65
N ALA A 63 -2.50 -3.43 22.56
CA ALA A 63 -3.44 -3.05 21.51
C ALA A 63 -2.83 -3.11 20.10
N ALA A 64 -1.52 -2.88 19.98
CA ALA A 64 -0.79 -3.00 18.72
C ALA A 64 -0.41 -4.44 18.33
N LEU A 65 -0.55 -5.42 19.23
CA LEU A 65 -0.13 -6.82 19.05
C LEU A 65 -1.31 -7.83 19.02
N LEU A 66 -2.56 -7.37 18.99
CA LEU A 66 -3.74 -8.26 18.95
C LEU A 66 -3.97 -8.80 17.53
N ASP A 67 -3.95 -10.13 17.43
CA ASP A 67 -4.12 -10.98 16.25
C ASP A 67 -5.54 -10.91 15.63
N GLU A 68 -5.64 -11.11 14.31
CA GLU A 68 -6.89 -11.03 13.51
C GLU A 68 -7.98 -11.99 14.04
N GLU A 69 -7.61 -13.16 14.57
CA GLU A 69 -8.56 -14.17 15.08
C GLU A 69 -9.37 -13.68 16.31
N LEU A 70 -8.79 -12.84 17.18
CA LEU A 70 -9.52 -12.29 18.33
C LEU A 70 -10.43 -11.13 17.89
N LEU A 71 -10.03 -10.39 16.85
CA LEU A 71 -10.84 -9.34 16.24
C LEU A 71 -12.07 -9.94 15.55
N GLU A 72 -11.90 -11.04 14.81
CA GLU A 72 -13.01 -11.79 14.21
C GLU A 72 -13.95 -12.40 15.26
N PHE A 73 -13.42 -12.90 16.38
CA PHE A 73 -14.25 -13.39 17.50
C PHE A 73 -15.07 -12.26 18.15
N LEU A 74 -14.48 -11.07 18.33
CA LEU A 74 -15.14 -9.89 18.90
C LEU A 74 -16.19 -9.29 17.95
N LEU A 75 -15.97 -9.39 16.65
CA LEU A 75 -16.88 -8.89 15.60
C LEU A 75 -17.98 -9.90 15.25
N GLY A 76 -17.69 -11.21 15.31
CA GLY A 76 -18.65 -12.29 15.08
C GLY A 76 -19.68 -12.49 16.19
N ALA A 77 -19.44 -11.95 17.39
CA ALA A 77 -20.37 -12.05 18.52
C ALA A 77 -21.48 -10.96 18.54
N ARG A 78 -21.64 -10.17 17.48
CA ARG A 78 -22.63 -9.06 17.44
C ARG A 78 -23.61 -9.16 16.28
N ALA A 79 -24.40 -10.23 16.32
CA ALA A 79 -25.70 -10.27 15.65
C ALA A 79 -26.79 -10.44 16.71
N ASP A 80 -26.92 -9.47 17.62
CA ASP A 80 -28.21 -9.08 18.22
C ASP A 80 -28.03 -7.97 19.27
N ALA A 81 -29.08 -7.16 19.40
CA ALA A 81 -29.38 -6.24 20.50
C ALA A 81 -28.79 -4.81 20.46
N THR A 82 -29.64 -3.91 19.96
CA THR A 82 -30.06 -2.62 20.58
C THR A 82 -29.01 -1.61 21.05
N VAL A 83 -29.06 -0.45 20.37
CA VAL A 83 -28.80 0.92 20.84
C VAL A 83 -28.64 1.04 22.37
N LEU A 84 -27.39 1.12 22.85
CA LEU A 84 -27.07 1.64 24.16
C LEU A 84 -26.53 3.06 23.99
N SER A 85 -27.40 4.05 24.22
CA SER A 85 -27.02 5.45 24.41
C SER A 85 -26.20 5.58 25.69
N LEU A 86 -24.92 5.98 25.57
CA LEU A 86 -24.13 6.47 26.69
C LEU A 86 -24.24 8.01 26.75
N PRO A 87 -24.18 8.62 27.96
CA PRO A 87 -24.56 10.01 28.13
C PRO A 87 -23.52 10.99 27.55
N PRO A 88 -23.91 12.26 27.32
CA PRO A 88 -23.02 13.28 26.76
C PRO A 88 -21.80 13.55 27.66
N ALA A 89 -20.76 14.12 27.06
CA ALA A 89 -19.42 14.35 27.65
C ALA A 89 -19.39 15.09 29.01
N ASP A 90 -20.47 15.76 29.40
CA ASP A 90 -20.57 16.50 30.66
C ASP A 90 -20.64 15.59 31.91
N ASP A 91 -21.05 14.32 31.77
CA ASP A 91 -21.15 13.39 32.92
C ASP A 91 -19.82 12.74 33.32
N LEU A 92 -18.80 12.76 32.45
CA LEU A 92 -17.47 12.23 32.77
C LEU A 92 -16.70 13.09 33.80
N LEU A 93 -17.15 14.32 34.04
CA LEU A 93 -16.58 15.22 35.06
C LEU A 93 -17.16 15.03 36.47
N GLN A 94 -18.24 14.25 36.64
CA GLN A 94 -18.82 13.99 37.97
C GLN A 94 -18.30 12.71 38.65
N HIS A 95 -17.64 11.81 37.92
CA HIS A 95 -17.13 10.55 38.49
C HIS A 95 -15.64 10.54 38.87
N ALA A 96 -14.92 11.63 38.65
CA ALA A 96 -13.65 11.88 39.32
C ALA A 96 -13.94 12.68 40.60
N GLY A 97 -13.83 12.06 41.76
CA GLY A 97 -14.28 12.57 43.06
C GLY A 97 -13.56 13.81 43.63
N ASN A 98 -13.20 14.82 42.82
CA ASN A 98 -12.75 16.13 43.27
C ASN A 98 -13.28 17.20 42.30
N GLY A 99 -14.06 18.16 42.80
CA GLY A 99 -14.83 19.11 41.99
C GLY A 99 -14.02 20.07 41.09
N PRO A 100 -14.70 20.78 40.17
CA PRO A 100 -14.10 21.51 39.03
C PRO A 100 -13.30 22.77 39.39
N SER A 101 -13.22 23.11 40.68
CA SER A 101 -12.53 24.28 41.23
C SER A 101 -11.07 24.01 41.64
N SER A 102 -10.59 22.76 41.51
CA SER A 102 -9.23 22.35 41.93
C SER A 102 -8.28 22.05 40.76
N MET A 103 -8.75 22.10 39.51
CA MET A 103 -7.93 21.82 38.34
C MET A 103 -7.31 23.10 37.77
N SER A 104 -6.02 23.06 37.45
CA SER A 104 -5.38 24.15 36.70
C SER A 104 -6.03 24.31 35.32
N PRO A 105 -6.05 25.53 34.74
CA PRO A 105 -6.60 25.77 33.40
C PRO A 105 -6.04 24.82 32.34
N ASP A 106 -4.76 24.46 32.45
CA ASP A 106 -4.08 23.52 31.55
C ASP A 106 -4.60 22.09 31.70
N THR A 107 -4.88 21.64 32.92
CA THR A 107 -5.42 20.29 33.18
C THR A 107 -6.84 20.15 32.62
N ARG A 108 -7.63 21.22 32.71
CA ARG A 108 -8.99 21.28 32.16
C ARG A 108 -8.98 21.29 30.63
N ARG A 109 -8.05 22.02 30.03
CA ARG A 109 -7.81 22.08 28.58
C ARG A 109 -7.33 20.73 28.02
N ILE A 110 -6.46 20.03 28.75
CA ILE A 110 -5.99 18.68 28.40
C ILE A 110 -7.13 17.65 28.49
N ALA A 111 -8.01 17.75 29.50
CA ALA A 111 -9.16 16.86 29.62
C ALA A 111 -10.20 17.05 28.50
N LEU A 112 -10.50 18.29 28.13
CA LEU A 112 -11.35 18.62 26.97
C LEU A 112 -10.74 18.13 25.65
N MET A 113 -9.44 18.35 25.43
CA MET A 113 -8.73 17.84 24.25
C MET A 113 -8.69 16.29 24.18
N ARG A 114 -8.69 15.60 25.32
CA ARG A 114 -8.75 14.13 25.38
C ARG A 114 -10.14 13.59 25.00
N GLY A 115 -11.20 14.31 25.36
CA GLY A 115 -12.58 13.97 24.99
C GLY A 115 -12.86 14.14 23.49
N GLU A 116 -12.43 15.25 22.90
CA GLU A 116 -12.59 15.54 21.47
C GLU A 116 -11.84 14.54 20.58
N LYS A 117 -10.57 14.22 20.91
CA LYS A 117 -9.77 13.24 20.16
C LYS A 117 -10.35 11.83 20.19
N ALA A 118 -10.94 11.44 21.31
CA ALA A 118 -11.65 10.15 21.41
C ALA A 118 -12.96 10.14 20.61
N SER A 119 -13.56 11.30 20.35
CA SER A 119 -14.73 11.44 19.48
C SER A 119 -14.34 11.44 18.00
N GLU A 120 -13.27 12.16 17.62
CA GLU A 120 -12.72 12.17 16.26
C GLU A 120 -12.25 10.77 15.83
N PHE A 121 -11.56 10.04 16.71
CA PHE A 121 -11.16 8.65 16.47
C PHE A 121 -12.37 7.71 16.27
N ARG A 122 -13.45 7.92 17.04
CA ARG A 122 -14.70 7.16 16.89
C ARG A 122 -15.42 7.49 15.58
N GLN A 123 -15.44 8.75 15.17
CA GLN A 123 -16.08 9.19 13.94
C GLN A 123 -15.32 8.70 12.71
N ALA A 124 -13.98 8.68 12.76
CA ALA A 124 -13.13 8.11 11.71
C ALA A 124 -13.35 6.60 11.52
N LEU A 125 -13.51 5.84 12.62
CA LEU A 125 -13.82 4.41 12.57
C LEU A 125 -15.25 4.09 12.05
N LEU A 126 -16.19 5.03 12.21
CA LEU A 126 -17.58 4.87 11.74
C LEU A 126 -17.77 5.20 10.26
N VAL A 127 -16.93 6.06 9.68
CA VAL A 127 -17.02 6.51 8.27
C VAL A 127 -16.31 5.56 7.30
N SER A 128 -15.34 4.77 7.76
CA SER A 128 -14.70 3.72 6.94
C SER A 128 -14.17 2.58 7.83
N PRO A 129 -14.96 1.51 8.03
CA PRO A 129 -14.59 0.37 8.87
C PRO A 129 -13.34 -0.38 8.40
N GLU A 130 -12.91 -0.18 7.16
CA GLU A 130 -11.74 -0.82 6.55
C GLU A 130 -10.47 0.04 6.57
N THR A 131 -10.50 1.22 7.20
CA THR A 131 -9.29 2.02 7.38
C THR A 131 -8.38 1.30 8.38
N HIS A 132 -7.22 0.81 7.92
CA HIS A 132 -6.21 0.24 8.80
C HIS A 132 -5.96 1.21 9.95
N VAL A 133 -6.00 0.70 11.19
CA VAL A 133 -5.81 1.49 12.43
C VAL A 133 -4.55 2.38 12.35
N PHE A 134 -3.52 1.92 11.64
CA PHE A 134 -2.30 2.67 11.35
C PHE A 134 -2.52 3.97 10.54
N ASP A 135 -3.43 4.00 9.58
CA ASP A 135 -3.73 5.19 8.78
C ASP A 135 -4.54 6.23 9.57
N VAL A 136 -5.43 5.78 10.45
CA VAL A 136 -6.16 6.65 11.38
C VAL A 136 -5.19 7.27 12.39
N VAL A 137 -4.29 6.47 12.96
CA VAL A 137 -3.23 6.94 13.88
C VAL A 137 -2.28 7.91 13.16
N ARG A 138 -1.90 7.63 11.91
CA ARG A 138 -1.06 8.53 11.09
C ARG A 138 -1.73 9.87 10.82
N THR A 139 -3.03 9.86 10.54
CA THR A 139 -3.82 11.08 10.29
C THR A 139 -3.96 11.94 11.54
N ILE A 140 -4.23 11.31 12.69
CA ILE A 140 -4.30 12.01 13.99
C ILE A 140 -2.94 12.57 14.41
N ALA A 141 -1.84 11.84 14.14
CA ALA A 141 -0.49 12.33 14.40
C ALA A 141 -0.11 13.52 13.51
N ALA A 142 -0.49 13.49 12.23
CA ALA A 142 -0.26 14.60 11.29
C ALA A 142 -1.07 15.85 11.65
N ASP A 143 -2.34 15.68 12.03
CA ASP A 143 -3.22 16.79 12.44
C ASP A 143 -2.80 17.38 13.80
N HIS A 144 -2.26 16.56 14.70
CA HIS A 144 -1.62 17.03 15.92
C HIS A 144 -0.38 17.88 15.63
N ALA A 145 0.46 17.48 14.68
CA ALA A 145 1.64 18.25 14.28
C ALA A 145 1.25 19.60 13.62
N ALA A 146 0.17 19.62 12.82
CA ALA A 146 -0.33 20.83 12.17
C ALA A 146 -0.96 21.84 13.15
N ARG A 147 -1.73 21.36 14.15
CA ARG A 147 -2.41 22.23 15.13
C ARG A 147 -1.49 22.82 16.21
N HIS A 148 -0.21 22.44 16.25
CA HIS A 148 0.79 22.95 17.20
C HIS A 148 1.77 23.96 16.59
N SER A 149 1.48 24.48 15.39
CA SER A 149 2.29 25.54 14.76
C SER A 149 1.84 26.97 15.06
N ASP A 150 0.80 27.19 15.87
CA ASP A 150 0.30 28.54 16.19
C ASP A 150 0.23 28.79 17.70
N THR A 151 1.36 29.25 18.27
CA THR A 151 1.39 30.28 19.31
C THR A 151 2.72 31.01 19.25
N THR A 152 2.65 32.30 18.99
CA THR A 152 3.73 33.28 18.78
C THR A 152 4.67 33.44 19.97
N ASP A 153 5.98 33.40 19.72
CA ASP A 153 6.87 34.53 20.03
C ASP A 153 8.14 34.50 19.16
N HIS A 154 8.61 35.69 18.79
CA HIS A 154 9.61 35.93 17.76
C HIS A 154 10.98 35.26 18.01
N ALA A 155 11.26 34.13 17.35
CA ALA A 155 12.61 33.65 17.04
C ALA A 155 12.56 32.67 15.84
N SER A 156 13.51 32.77 14.92
CA SER A 156 13.58 32.01 13.66
C SER A 156 13.35 30.49 13.82
N PRO A 157 12.67 29.82 12.87
CA PRO A 157 12.26 28.43 13.01
C PRO A 157 13.47 27.50 12.93
N GLY A 158 13.88 26.96 14.08
CA GLY A 158 14.95 25.98 14.23
C GLY A 158 14.49 24.86 15.16
N GLU A 159 14.74 23.63 14.71
CA GLU A 159 14.48 22.30 15.30
C GLU A 159 14.35 22.20 16.84
N PRO A 160 13.55 21.25 17.38
CA PRO A 160 13.46 21.01 18.81
C PRO A 160 14.83 20.59 19.39
N HIS A 161 15.47 21.53 20.08
CA HIS A 161 16.77 21.35 20.72
C HIS A 161 16.62 20.71 22.11
N VAL A 162 17.39 19.66 22.37
CA VAL A 162 17.63 19.18 23.73
C VAL A 162 18.91 19.84 24.23
N LYS A 163 18.83 20.68 25.28
CA LYS A 163 20.01 21.33 25.87
C LYS A 163 20.88 20.29 26.59
N GLY A 164 21.97 19.88 25.97
CA GLY A 164 23.08 19.17 26.62
C GLY A 164 24.08 20.18 27.20
N GLY A 165 24.44 20.04 28.47
CA GLY A 165 25.55 20.80 29.05
C GLY A 165 26.87 20.33 28.44
N SER A 166 27.54 21.20 27.69
CA SER A 166 28.92 21.14 27.14
C SER A 166 28.95 21.43 25.63
N TYR A 167 28.86 22.69 25.18
CA TYR A 167 29.12 23.17 23.79
C TYR A 167 28.54 22.35 22.60
N ALA A 168 27.72 21.35 22.84
CA ALA A 168 27.19 20.38 21.90
C ALA A 168 25.71 20.66 21.68
N ARG A 169 25.28 20.59 20.43
CA ARG A 169 23.86 20.65 20.07
C ARG A 169 23.33 19.23 19.95
N SER A 170 22.22 18.96 20.62
CA SER A 170 21.46 17.72 20.46
C SER A 170 20.16 18.03 19.73
N ASN A 171 19.93 17.32 18.63
CA ASN A 171 18.74 17.45 17.78
C ASN A 171 17.97 16.13 17.78
N VAL A 172 16.63 16.22 17.78
CA VAL A 172 15.76 15.06 17.55
C VAL A 172 15.60 14.90 16.04
N VAL A 173 15.86 13.71 15.52
CA VAL A 173 15.71 13.38 14.09
C VAL A 173 14.66 12.30 13.94
N THR A 174 13.55 12.63 13.27
CA THR A 174 12.52 11.65 12.89
C THR A 174 13.01 10.87 11.68
N ARG A 175 12.88 9.54 11.72
CA ARG A 175 13.32 8.63 10.66
C ARG A 175 12.21 7.66 10.29
N PHE A 176 12.18 7.25 9.03
CA PHE A 176 11.34 6.15 8.58
C PHE A 176 12.20 4.88 8.46
N ARG A 177 11.72 3.74 8.93
CA ARG A 177 12.47 2.47 8.93
C ARG A 177 11.72 1.38 8.18
N LYS A 178 12.36 0.80 7.17
CA LYS A 178 11.92 -0.41 6.46
C LYS A 178 12.74 -1.61 6.90
N GLU A 179 12.09 -2.76 7.06
CA GLU A 179 12.74 -4.03 7.38
C GLU A 179 12.16 -5.16 6.53
N ALA A 180 13.01 -6.11 6.14
CA ALA A 180 12.59 -7.28 5.39
C ALA A 180 13.34 -8.55 5.84
N ARG A 181 12.62 -9.66 5.86
CA ARG A 181 13.13 -11.02 6.12
C ARG A 181 12.79 -11.94 4.94
N ASN A 182 13.40 -13.13 4.91
CA ASN A 182 13.12 -14.16 3.91
C ASN A 182 13.19 -13.63 2.46
N LEU A 183 12.16 -13.92 1.64
CA LEU A 183 12.05 -13.52 0.24
C LEU A 183 12.01 -12.00 0.03
N GLY A 184 11.58 -11.23 1.03
CA GLY A 184 11.49 -9.77 0.94
C GLY A 184 12.85 -9.07 0.96
N ARG A 185 13.90 -9.74 1.47
CA ARG A 185 15.24 -9.15 1.61
C ARG A 185 15.84 -8.69 0.29
N ARG A 186 15.63 -9.46 -0.79
CA ARG A 186 16.14 -9.09 -2.12
C ARG A 186 15.58 -7.74 -2.57
N LYS A 187 14.25 -7.54 -2.46
CA LYS A 187 13.60 -6.26 -2.83
C LYS A 187 14.24 -5.10 -2.07
N LEU A 188 14.39 -5.23 -0.75
CA LEU A 188 14.92 -4.13 0.06
C LEU A 188 16.42 -3.87 -0.20
N ARG A 189 17.21 -4.90 -0.53
CA ARG A 189 18.60 -4.72 -0.97
C ARG A 189 18.70 -3.93 -2.28
N ASP A 190 17.85 -4.27 -3.25
CA ASP A 190 17.82 -3.58 -4.55
C ASP A 190 17.40 -2.12 -4.37
N GLU A 191 16.43 -1.84 -3.49
CA GLU A 191 16.03 -0.48 -3.13
C GLU A 191 17.16 0.31 -2.46
N ILE A 192 17.83 -0.27 -1.45
CA ILE A 192 19.00 0.35 -0.79
C ILE A 192 20.11 0.64 -1.82
N ARG A 193 20.40 -0.33 -2.69
CA ARG A 193 21.40 -0.18 -3.77
C ARG A 193 21.04 1.00 -4.65
N PHE A 194 19.81 1.06 -5.14
CA PHE A 194 19.33 2.13 -6.00
C PHE A 194 19.52 3.50 -5.34
N LEU A 195 18.96 3.69 -4.14
CA LEU A 195 18.99 4.97 -3.43
C LEU A 195 20.42 5.45 -3.12
N ARG A 196 21.34 4.52 -2.82
CA ARG A 196 22.74 4.85 -2.52
C ARG A 196 23.58 5.20 -3.75
N HIS A 197 23.14 4.83 -4.96
CA HIS A 197 23.90 5.04 -6.20
C HIS A 197 23.24 6.08 -7.13
N LEU A 198 22.26 6.84 -6.63
CA LEU A 198 21.63 7.92 -7.38
C LEU A 198 22.64 9.05 -7.68
N PRO A 199 22.65 9.59 -8.92
CA PRO A 199 23.31 10.85 -9.23
C PRO A 199 22.80 11.99 -8.35
N ALA A 200 23.64 12.97 -8.04
CA ALA A 200 23.34 14.00 -7.03
C ALA A 200 22.06 14.82 -7.35
N ASP A 201 21.83 15.12 -8.62
CA ASP A 201 20.65 15.86 -9.10
C ASP A 201 19.36 15.03 -9.04
N LEU A 202 19.46 13.72 -9.18
CA LEU A 202 18.36 12.77 -9.05
C LEU A 202 18.09 12.41 -7.59
N ALA A 203 19.14 12.29 -6.76
CA ALA A 203 19.05 11.99 -5.33
C ALA A 203 18.17 13.00 -4.59
N SER A 204 18.11 14.25 -5.05
CA SER A 204 17.22 15.27 -4.47
C SER A 204 15.72 14.92 -4.57
N LEU A 205 15.35 14.00 -5.47
CA LEU A 205 13.96 13.54 -5.62
C LEU A 205 13.60 12.42 -4.65
N TYR A 206 14.56 11.81 -3.95
CA TYR A 206 14.33 10.63 -3.09
C TYR A 206 14.70 10.92 -1.63
N PRO A 207 14.13 10.24 -0.63
CA PRO A 207 14.56 10.35 0.76
C PRO A 207 16.03 9.93 0.92
N ALA A 208 16.77 10.66 1.75
CA ALA A 208 18.15 10.30 2.04
C ALA A 208 18.24 9.03 2.89
N VAL A 209 19.06 8.06 2.48
CA VAL A 209 19.38 6.88 3.30
C VAL A 209 20.31 7.30 4.42
N ILE A 210 19.87 7.15 5.67
CA ILE A 210 20.59 7.55 6.88
C ILE A 210 21.43 6.39 7.41
N LEU A 211 20.81 5.20 7.49
CA LEU A 211 21.44 3.99 8.01
C LEU A 211 20.85 2.79 7.28
N HIS A 212 21.64 1.74 7.08
CA HIS A 212 21.11 0.47 6.60
C HIS A 212 21.95 -0.69 7.14
N GLY A 213 21.38 -1.88 7.13
CA GLY A 213 22.06 -3.12 7.49
C GLY A 213 21.59 -4.29 6.64
N ASP A 214 22.49 -5.22 6.39
CA ASP A 214 22.25 -6.42 5.61
C ASP A 214 22.91 -7.62 6.30
N THR A 215 22.10 -8.52 6.84
CA THR A 215 22.52 -9.75 7.49
C THR A 215 21.87 -10.98 6.83
N GLU A 216 22.31 -12.16 7.24
CA GLU A 216 21.73 -13.43 6.79
C GLU A 216 20.25 -13.61 7.17
N GLU A 217 19.71 -12.83 8.09
CA GLU A 217 18.33 -12.95 8.54
C GLU A 217 17.48 -11.72 8.22
N LEU A 218 18.10 -10.54 8.16
CA LEU A 218 17.41 -9.25 8.16
C LEU A 218 18.11 -8.27 7.22
N VAL A 219 17.33 -7.56 6.43
CA VAL A 219 17.77 -6.33 5.75
C VAL A 219 16.94 -5.19 6.33
N PHE A 220 17.56 -4.07 6.64
CA PHE A 220 16.85 -2.86 7.08
C PHE A 220 17.45 -1.59 6.47
N MET A 221 16.63 -0.57 6.37
CA MET A 221 17.00 0.78 5.94
C MET A 221 16.26 1.80 6.80
N GLU A 222 16.98 2.79 7.32
CA GLU A 222 16.44 4.02 7.88
C GLU A 222 16.68 5.17 6.89
N GLU A 223 15.63 5.93 6.61
CA GLU A 223 15.65 7.05 5.68
C GLU A 223 15.01 8.31 6.29
N GLU A 224 15.21 9.43 5.61
CA GLU A 224 14.53 10.69 5.89
C GLU A 224 13.00 10.47 5.96
N PHE A 225 12.38 10.89 7.06
CA PHE A 225 10.92 10.88 7.16
C PHE A 225 10.33 12.03 6.34
N LEU A 226 9.43 11.71 5.42
CA LEU A 226 8.75 12.69 4.57
C LEU A 226 7.33 12.96 5.09
N PRO A 227 7.06 14.10 5.76
CA PRO A 227 5.74 14.45 6.29
C PRO A 227 4.81 15.00 5.19
N LEU A 228 4.78 14.35 4.03
CA LEU A 228 4.03 14.76 2.86
C LEU A 228 2.83 13.83 2.63
N LYS A 229 1.82 14.29 1.89
CA LYS A 229 0.75 13.43 1.38
C LYS A 229 1.17 12.82 0.04
N THR A 230 0.67 11.63 -0.25
CA THR A 230 0.83 11.01 -1.57
C THR A 230 0.00 11.74 -2.62
N LEU A 231 0.37 11.66 -3.89
CA LEU A 231 -0.39 12.22 -5.01
C LEU A 231 -1.80 11.62 -5.07
N ARG A 232 -1.95 10.32 -4.73
CA ARG A 232 -3.26 9.67 -4.57
C ARG A 232 -4.09 10.41 -3.52
N GLN A 233 -3.54 10.65 -2.33
CA GLN A 233 -4.28 11.31 -1.26
C GLN A 233 -4.74 12.72 -1.63
N HIS A 234 -3.93 13.47 -2.37
CA HIS A 234 -4.36 14.76 -2.92
C HIS A 234 -5.55 14.57 -3.87
N PHE A 235 -5.42 13.74 -4.91
CA PHE A 235 -6.52 13.55 -5.87
C PHE A 235 -7.81 13.01 -5.26
N PHE A 236 -7.74 12.16 -4.22
CA PHE A 236 -8.92 11.66 -3.51
C PHE A 236 -9.52 12.66 -2.52
N ALA A 237 -8.77 13.70 -2.12
CA ALA A 237 -9.29 14.77 -1.26
C ALA A 237 -10.14 15.80 -2.01
N ASP A 238 -10.31 15.65 -3.33
CA ASP A 238 -11.06 16.54 -4.24
C ASP A 238 -10.60 18.00 -4.19
N ASP A 239 -9.32 18.22 -3.89
CA ASP A 239 -8.70 19.55 -3.76
C ASP A 239 -8.03 20.05 -5.04
N VAL A 240 -8.00 19.24 -6.11
CA VAL A 240 -7.30 19.54 -7.36
C VAL A 240 -8.19 19.24 -8.57
N GLY A 241 -8.57 20.29 -9.30
CA GLY A 241 -9.23 20.17 -10.61
C GLY A 241 -8.26 19.71 -11.72
N LEU A 242 -8.81 19.37 -12.90
CA LEU A 242 -8.07 18.81 -14.03
C LEU A 242 -6.79 19.59 -14.38
N ASP A 243 -6.88 20.90 -14.55
CA ASP A 243 -5.73 21.76 -14.89
C ASP A 243 -4.62 21.73 -13.83
N GLY A 244 -4.99 21.59 -12.56
CA GLY A 244 -4.02 21.46 -11.48
C GLY A 244 -3.36 20.08 -11.49
N ALA A 245 -4.15 19.03 -11.76
CA ALA A 245 -3.67 17.66 -11.82
C ALA A 245 -2.72 17.43 -13.01
N THR A 246 -3.06 17.97 -14.19
CA THR A 246 -2.19 17.90 -15.38
C THR A 246 -0.87 18.62 -15.14
N ARG A 247 -0.88 19.87 -14.65
CA ARG A 247 0.36 20.61 -14.31
C ARG A 247 1.25 19.86 -13.32
N ARG A 248 0.65 19.23 -12.30
CA ARG A 248 1.41 18.42 -11.32
C ARG A 248 2.08 17.23 -12.03
N LEU A 249 1.33 16.47 -12.82
CA LEU A 249 1.89 15.34 -13.58
C LEU A 249 2.95 15.77 -14.59
N GLU A 250 2.77 16.89 -15.29
CA GLU A 250 3.78 17.47 -16.19
C GLU A 250 5.09 17.78 -15.46
N THR A 251 4.98 18.41 -14.29
CA THR A 251 6.14 18.73 -13.45
C THR A 251 6.87 17.47 -12.99
N ILE A 252 6.12 16.48 -12.50
CA ILE A 252 6.67 15.22 -11.99
C ILE A 252 7.34 14.41 -13.11
N LEU A 253 6.60 14.13 -14.19
CA LEU A 253 7.07 13.28 -15.27
C LEU A 253 8.16 13.97 -16.10
N GLY A 254 8.06 15.28 -16.30
CA GLY A 254 9.11 16.09 -16.94
C GLY A 254 10.42 16.03 -16.16
N ALA A 255 10.36 16.19 -14.84
CA ALA A 255 11.54 16.09 -13.97
C ALA A 255 12.14 14.68 -13.95
N ILE A 256 11.32 13.63 -13.88
CA ILE A 256 11.78 12.23 -13.94
C ILE A 256 12.41 11.93 -15.29
N HIS A 257 11.78 12.33 -16.40
CA HIS A 257 12.37 12.17 -17.73
C HIS A 257 13.71 12.88 -17.85
N ALA A 258 13.78 14.14 -17.42
CA ALA A 258 14.97 14.98 -17.55
C ALA A 258 16.14 14.53 -16.66
N LYS A 259 15.88 13.92 -15.50
CA LYS A 259 16.92 13.52 -14.53
C LYS A 259 17.23 12.03 -14.53
N ALA A 260 16.21 11.17 -14.65
CA ALA A 260 16.37 9.72 -14.50
C ALA A 260 16.52 8.97 -15.83
N TYR A 261 15.84 9.44 -16.89
CA TYR A 261 15.83 8.72 -18.17
C TYR A 261 16.76 9.34 -19.22
N ALA A 262 16.50 10.58 -19.64
CA ALA A 262 17.15 11.19 -20.80
C ALA A 262 18.69 11.24 -20.71
N PRO A 263 19.31 11.62 -19.57
CA PRO A 263 20.78 11.66 -19.44
C PRO A 263 21.43 10.29 -19.32
N HIS A 264 20.64 9.25 -19.03
CA HIS A 264 21.13 7.92 -18.65
C HIS A 264 20.66 6.83 -19.61
N LYS A 265 20.27 7.20 -20.84
CA LYS A 265 19.87 6.26 -21.88
C LYS A 265 21.01 5.30 -22.20
N GLN A 266 20.70 4.01 -22.14
CA GLN A 266 21.55 2.91 -22.55
C GLN A 266 20.78 2.07 -23.57
N GLN A 267 21.49 1.38 -24.46
CA GLN A 267 20.84 0.52 -25.44
C GLN A 267 20.06 -0.60 -24.73
N ALA A 268 18.80 -0.80 -25.09
CA ALA A 268 18.01 -1.87 -24.50
C ALA A 268 18.64 -3.25 -24.80
N PRO A 269 18.78 -4.14 -23.79
CA PRO A 269 19.20 -5.52 -24.01
C PRO A 269 18.26 -6.25 -24.98
N GLN A 270 18.81 -7.16 -25.79
CA GLN A 270 18.01 -7.88 -26.80
C GLN A 270 16.87 -8.71 -26.19
N ASP A 271 17.07 -9.22 -24.97
CA ASP A 271 16.10 -10.02 -24.23
C ASP A 271 15.33 -9.21 -23.16
N TYR A 272 15.36 -7.87 -23.24
CA TYR A 272 14.70 -6.98 -22.29
C TYR A 272 13.22 -7.34 -22.06
N LEU A 273 12.45 -7.48 -23.15
CA LEU A 273 11.02 -7.81 -23.07
C LEU A 273 10.78 -9.16 -22.38
N ASP A 274 11.65 -10.14 -22.63
CA ASP A 274 11.51 -11.46 -22.03
C ASP A 274 11.79 -11.42 -20.53
N GLN A 275 12.85 -10.73 -20.11
CA GLN A 275 13.28 -10.69 -18.71
C GLN A 275 12.36 -9.80 -17.84
N ILE A 276 12.03 -8.59 -18.30
CA ILE A 276 11.30 -7.60 -17.50
C ILE A 276 9.78 -7.80 -17.58
N HIS A 277 9.25 -8.26 -18.71
CA HIS A 277 7.80 -8.36 -18.93
C HIS A 277 7.30 -9.80 -18.96
N PHE A 278 7.70 -10.62 -19.94
CA PHE A 278 7.05 -11.91 -20.18
C PHE A 278 7.32 -12.95 -19.09
N GLN A 279 8.60 -13.19 -18.74
CA GLN A 279 8.95 -14.14 -17.67
C GLN A 279 8.32 -13.72 -16.34
N ARG A 280 8.27 -12.41 -16.07
CA ARG A 280 7.63 -11.86 -14.90
C ARG A 280 6.13 -12.16 -14.89
N ALA A 281 5.42 -11.93 -15.99
CA ALA A 281 4.00 -12.24 -16.13
C ALA A 281 3.71 -13.73 -15.86
N TRP A 282 4.46 -14.63 -16.50
CA TRP A 282 4.32 -16.08 -16.27
C TRP A 282 4.57 -16.49 -14.84
N HIS A 283 5.67 -16.01 -14.26
CA HIS A 283 6.03 -16.32 -12.89
C HIS A 283 4.94 -15.86 -11.90
N ARG A 284 4.39 -14.66 -12.12
CA ARG A 284 3.35 -14.09 -11.25
C ARG A 284 2.03 -14.81 -11.41
N LEU A 285 1.64 -15.14 -12.65
CA LEU A 285 0.43 -15.91 -12.90
C LEU A 285 0.48 -17.30 -12.26
N ARG A 286 1.61 -18.00 -12.38
CA ARG A 286 1.84 -19.29 -11.71
C ARG A 286 1.70 -19.16 -10.19
N ARG A 287 2.36 -18.15 -9.59
CA ARG A 287 2.24 -17.89 -8.16
C ARG A 287 0.81 -17.58 -7.71
N THR A 288 0.00 -16.95 -8.56
CA THR A 288 -1.43 -16.75 -8.28
C THR A 288 -2.15 -18.08 -8.21
N LEU A 289 -1.98 -18.95 -9.20
CA LEU A 289 -2.61 -20.26 -9.26
C LEU A 289 -2.20 -21.17 -8.09
N GLU A 290 -0.94 -21.11 -7.68
CA GLU A 290 -0.42 -21.87 -6.53
C GLU A 290 -1.02 -21.41 -5.20
N ARG A 291 -1.37 -20.13 -5.06
CA ARG A 291 -1.83 -19.53 -3.80
C ARG A 291 -3.35 -19.39 -3.70
N ALA A 292 -4.05 -19.30 -4.83
CA ALA A 292 -5.49 -19.07 -4.87
C ALA A 292 -6.17 -19.98 -5.90
N PRO A 293 -6.68 -21.16 -5.47
CA PRO A 293 -7.31 -22.14 -6.36
C PRO A 293 -8.50 -21.61 -7.16
N VAL A 294 -9.16 -20.55 -6.68
CA VAL A 294 -10.25 -19.86 -7.39
C VAL A 294 -9.83 -19.39 -8.78
N PHE A 295 -8.57 -19.00 -8.96
CA PHE A 295 -8.02 -18.55 -10.23
C PHE A 295 -7.92 -19.66 -11.28
N ALA A 296 -7.86 -20.94 -10.90
CA ALA A 296 -7.84 -22.04 -11.88
C ALA A 296 -9.06 -21.97 -12.79
N LYS A 297 -10.25 -21.71 -12.22
CA LYS A 297 -11.50 -21.56 -12.98
C LYS A 297 -11.46 -20.37 -13.94
N ILE A 298 -10.74 -19.30 -13.57
CA ILE A 298 -10.65 -18.06 -14.35
C ILE A 298 -9.63 -18.20 -15.46
N VAL A 299 -8.44 -18.71 -15.15
CA VAL A 299 -7.31 -18.79 -16.08
C VAL A 299 -7.52 -19.91 -17.12
N ASP A 300 -8.17 -21.01 -16.74
CA ASP A 300 -8.49 -22.12 -17.66
C ASP A 300 -9.75 -21.87 -18.50
N ALA A 301 -10.50 -20.79 -18.21
CA ALA A 301 -11.70 -20.46 -18.97
C ALA A 301 -11.34 -20.13 -20.43
N ARG A 302 -12.11 -20.70 -21.37
CA ARG A 302 -11.94 -20.45 -22.81
C ARG A 302 -12.35 -19.02 -23.16
N ARG A 303 -13.41 -18.53 -22.51
CA ARG A 303 -14.02 -17.22 -22.77
C ARG A 303 -14.25 -16.50 -21.47
N LEU A 304 -13.89 -15.23 -21.46
CA LEU A 304 -14.16 -14.31 -20.37
C LEU A 304 -15.17 -13.27 -20.87
N TRP A 305 -16.30 -13.16 -20.19
CA TRP A 305 -17.29 -12.11 -20.44
C TRP A 305 -17.13 -11.05 -19.37
N ILE A 306 -16.60 -9.89 -19.73
CA ILE A 306 -16.35 -8.80 -18.78
C ILE A 306 -17.22 -7.61 -19.18
N ASN A 307 -18.14 -7.20 -18.29
CA ASN A 307 -19.11 -6.13 -18.54
C ASN A 307 -19.86 -6.29 -19.88
N GLY A 308 -20.24 -7.54 -20.21
CA GLY A 308 -21.00 -7.88 -21.41
C GLY A 308 -20.19 -8.02 -22.71
N LYS A 309 -18.86 -7.79 -22.70
CA LYS A 309 -17.98 -8.00 -23.86
C LYS A 309 -17.16 -9.30 -23.70
N GLU A 310 -17.03 -10.06 -24.78
CA GLU A 310 -16.18 -11.27 -24.82
C GLU A 310 -14.70 -10.87 -24.95
N TYR A 311 -13.84 -11.56 -24.19
CA TYR A 311 -12.40 -11.41 -24.18
C TYR A 311 -11.68 -12.76 -24.23
N ARG A 312 -10.49 -12.78 -24.83
CA ARG A 312 -9.53 -13.88 -24.75
C ARG A 312 -8.73 -13.80 -23.46
N ASN A 313 -8.29 -14.96 -22.98
CA ASN A 313 -7.64 -15.06 -21.69
C ASN A 313 -6.14 -14.66 -21.73
N VAL A 314 -5.60 -14.17 -20.61
CA VAL A 314 -4.20 -13.69 -20.52
C VAL A 314 -3.19 -14.72 -21.02
N PRO A 315 -3.25 -16.02 -20.63
CA PRO A 315 -2.25 -16.96 -21.08
C PRO A 315 -2.16 -17.08 -22.61
N GLU A 316 -3.31 -17.18 -23.26
CA GLU A 316 -3.40 -17.32 -24.71
C GLU A 316 -2.77 -16.11 -25.39
N LEU A 317 -3.15 -14.91 -24.96
CA LEU A 317 -2.68 -13.66 -25.56
C LEU A 317 -1.18 -13.45 -25.34
N LEU A 318 -0.67 -13.69 -24.14
CA LEU A 318 0.77 -13.60 -23.86
C LEU A 318 1.58 -14.55 -24.76
N ALA A 319 1.12 -15.79 -24.97
CA ALA A 319 1.78 -16.76 -25.86
C ALA A 319 1.98 -16.22 -27.27
N LYS A 320 0.92 -15.64 -27.83
CA LYS A 320 0.93 -15.13 -29.21
C LYS A 320 1.74 -13.86 -29.31
N PHE A 321 1.62 -12.99 -28.31
CA PHE A 321 2.40 -11.77 -28.25
C PHE A 321 3.90 -12.11 -28.31
N GLU A 322 4.35 -13.06 -27.48
CA GLU A 322 5.75 -13.51 -27.45
C GLU A 322 6.25 -14.06 -28.79
N GLN A 323 5.37 -14.64 -29.59
CA GLN A 323 5.70 -15.19 -30.92
C GLN A 323 5.64 -14.13 -32.04
N SER A 324 4.99 -12.99 -31.82
CA SER A 324 4.82 -11.95 -32.83
C SER A 324 6.03 -11.01 -32.87
N GLN A 325 6.93 -11.24 -33.82
CA GLN A 325 8.09 -10.35 -34.02
C GLN A 325 7.68 -8.91 -34.33
N LYS A 326 6.57 -8.70 -35.08
CA LYS A 326 6.00 -7.38 -35.37
C LYS A 326 5.58 -6.67 -34.08
N ALA A 327 4.80 -7.33 -33.22
CA ALA A 327 4.33 -6.76 -31.96
C ALA A 327 5.50 -6.43 -31.03
N ARG A 328 6.46 -7.38 -30.88
CA ARG A 328 7.68 -7.20 -30.08
C ARG A 328 8.52 -6.01 -30.56
N ALA A 329 8.64 -5.81 -31.87
CA ALA A 329 9.37 -4.68 -32.42
C ALA A 329 8.69 -3.33 -32.12
N GLN A 330 7.36 -3.29 -32.06
CA GLN A 330 6.63 -2.06 -31.74
C GLN A 330 6.71 -1.70 -30.26
N VAL A 331 6.57 -2.68 -29.36
CA VAL A 331 6.60 -2.43 -27.90
C VAL A 331 8.00 -2.43 -27.31
N GLY A 332 8.98 -3.01 -28.01
CA GLY A 332 10.37 -3.07 -27.57
C GLY A 332 10.99 -1.67 -27.50
N PRO A 333 11.50 -1.23 -26.35
CA PRO A 333 12.12 0.08 -26.23
C PRO A 333 13.48 0.09 -26.95
N ALA A 334 13.84 1.24 -27.53
CA ALA A 334 15.20 1.42 -28.06
C ALA A 334 16.22 1.61 -26.93
N PHE A 335 15.80 2.26 -25.84
CA PHE A 335 16.67 2.64 -24.73
C PHE A 335 16.04 2.30 -23.38
N VAL A 336 16.92 2.08 -22.41
CA VAL A 336 16.65 1.82 -21.00
C VAL A 336 17.49 2.76 -20.14
N SER A 337 17.21 2.82 -18.85
CA SER A 337 18.01 3.52 -17.84
C SER A 337 18.06 2.69 -16.56
N ALA A 338 19.18 2.79 -15.82
CA ALA A 338 19.36 2.21 -14.50
C ALA A 338 18.60 2.96 -13.38
N TYR A 339 17.99 4.10 -13.72
CA TYR A 339 17.38 5.01 -12.76
C TYR A 339 15.85 5.15 -12.89
N ILE A 340 15.22 4.30 -13.69
CA ILE A 340 13.76 4.18 -13.72
C ILE A 340 13.26 3.73 -12.34
N HIS A 341 12.17 4.32 -11.86
CA HIS A 341 11.64 4.06 -10.52
C HIS A 341 11.16 2.60 -10.38
N GLY A 342 10.48 2.09 -11.40
CA GLY A 342 9.99 0.71 -11.48
C GLY A 342 8.71 0.45 -10.69
N ASP A 343 8.13 1.47 -10.05
CA ASP A 343 6.84 1.41 -9.34
C ASP A 343 6.19 2.79 -9.18
N LEU A 344 6.25 3.62 -10.22
CA LEU A 344 5.79 5.02 -10.20
C LEU A 344 4.25 5.15 -10.23
N HIS A 345 3.55 4.62 -9.23
CA HIS A 345 2.12 4.84 -9.03
C HIS A 345 1.88 5.99 -8.03
N PHE A 346 0.66 6.52 -7.97
CA PHE A 346 0.34 7.74 -7.23
C PHE A 346 0.57 7.69 -5.71
N GLU A 347 0.74 6.50 -5.13
CA GLU A 347 1.13 6.35 -3.71
C GLU A 347 2.62 6.59 -3.46
N ASN A 348 3.44 6.30 -4.47
CA ASN A 348 4.89 6.39 -4.39
C ASN A 348 5.41 7.79 -4.77
N ILE A 349 4.50 8.73 -5.01
CA ILE A 349 4.78 10.12 -5.32
C ILE A 349 4.25 10.95 -4.16
N MET A 350 5.15 11.50 -3.36
CA MET A 350 4.87 12.39 -2.24
C MET A 350 4.88 13.83 -2.75
N VAL A 351 3.83 14.60 -2.49
CA VAL A 351 3.67 15.94 -3.07
C VAL A 351 3.37 16.96 -1.99
N ASP A 352 4.04 18.11 -2.08
CA ASP A 352 3.72 19.30 -1.29
C ASP A 352 2.26 19.74 -1.56
N PRO A 353 1.53 20.25 -0.55
CA PRO A 353 0.19 20.83 -0.76
C PRO A 353 0.07 21.78 -1.96
N ASN A 354 1.07 22.64 -2.18
CA ASN A 354 1.10 23.59 -3.29
C ASN A 354 1.44 22.93 -4.64
N GLY A 355 1.95 21.70 -4.63
CA GLY A 355 2.29 20.95 -5.85
C GLY A 355 3.56 21.38 -6.55
N GLU A 356 4.32 22.29 -5.94
CA GLU A 356 5.54 22.87 -6.51
C GLU A 356 6.74 21.93 -6.36
N SER A 357 6.71 21.03 -5.37
CA SER A 357 7.77 20.07 -5.13
C SER A 357 7.20 18.67 -4.87
N PHE A 358 8.00 17.66 -5.19
CA PHE A 358 7.66 16.26 -4.97
C PHE A 358 8.87 15.45 -4.55
N ARG A 359 8.61 14.33 -3.90
CA ARG A 359 9.59 13.28 -3.56
C ARG A 359 9.05 11.92 -3.99
N LEU A 360 9.93 11.00 -4.32
CA LEU A 360 9.62 9.65 -4.76
C LEU A 360 10.06 8.65 -3.69
N VAL A 361 9.28 7.60 -3.48
CA VAL A 361 9.52 6.58 -2.45
C VAL A 361 9.29 5.17 -3.01
N ASP A 362 9.90 4.16 -2.38
CA ASP A 362 9.76 2.74 -2.77
C ASP A 362 10.18 2.40 -4.22
N PRO A 363 11.35 2.87 -4.72
CA PRO A 363 11.85 2.43 -6.02
C PRO A 363 12.18 0.93 -6.01
N ARG A 364 12.00 0.26 -7.15
CA ARG A 364 12.30 -1.18 -7.29
C ARG A 364 13.78 -1.50 -7.38
N GLY A 365 14.58 -0.54 -7.85
CA GLY A 365 16.01 -0.70 -8.01
C GLY A 365 16.43 -1.65 -9.14
N TYR A 366 15.66 -1.76 -10.22
CA TYR A 366 16.11 -2.52 -11.39
C TYR A 366 17.38 -1.90 -11.99
N ASP A 367 18.35 -2.73 -12.41
CA ASP A 367 19.59 -2.22 -13.00
C ASP A 367 19.38 -1.62 -14.40
N SER A 368 18.28 -1.98 -15.06
CA SER A 368 17.91 -1.45 -16.36
C SER A 368 16.42 -1.61 -16.59
N CYS A 369 15.72 -0.51 -16.82
CA CYS A 369 14.31 -0.49 -17.21
C CYS A 369 14.03 0.68 -18.15
N ASP A 370 12.94 0.61 -18.91
CA ASP A 370 12.55 1.66 -19.86
C ASP A 370 11.54 2.65 -19.24
N ILE A 371 11.42 3.84 -19.83
CA ILE A 371 10.50 4.87 -19.31
C ILE A 371 9.03 4.47 -19.41
N TYR A 372 8.62 3.72 -20.44
CA TYR A 372 7.23 3.28 -20.62
C TYR A 372 6.80 2.34 -19.52
N TYR A 373 7.74 1.65 -18.85
CA TYR A 373 7.44 0.92 -17.63
C TYR A 373 6.82 1.83 -16.55
N ASP A 374 7.45 2.97 -16.26
CA ASP A 374 6.98 3.94 -15.26
C ASP A 374 5.74 4.69 -15.76
N LEU A 375 5.68 5.08 -17.04
CA LEU A 375 4.46 5.66 -17.61
C LEU A 375 3.30 4.66 -17.54
N GLY A 376 3.57 3.36 -17.68
CA GLY A 376 2.60 2.29 -17.48
C GLY A 376 2.12 2.19 -16.04
N LYS A 377 2.95 2.55 -15.04
CA LYS A 377 2.54 2.65 -13.62
C LYS A 377 1.72 3.90 -13.33
N VAL A 378 1.92 4.98 -14.08
CA VAL A 378 1.04 6.15 -14.04
C VAL A 378 -0.30 5.82 -14.70
N SER A 379 -0.30 5.18 -15.86
CA SER A 379 -1.53 4.71 -16.54
C SER A 379 -2.28 3.69 -15.70
N HIS A 380 -1.57 2.81 -14.98
CA HIS A 380 -2.15 1.87 -14.02
C HIS A 380 -3.06 2.58 -13.01
N SER A 381 -2.69 3.79 -12.57
CA SER A 381 -3.53 4.68 -11.77
C SER A 381 -4.66 5.31 -12.58
N VAL A 382 -4.36 6.09 -13.63
CA VAL A 382 -5.37 6.93 -14.32
C VAL A 382 -6.27 6.17 -15.30
N ASN A 383 -5.74 5.23 -16.07
CA ASN A 383 -6.46 4.44 -17.06
C ASN A 383 -7.10 3.22 -16.38
N GLY A 384 -6.28 2.28 -15.90
CA GLY A 384 -6.73 1.04 -15.29
C GLY A 384 -7.35 1.14 -13.89
N LYS A 385 -7.43 2.35 -13.31
CA LYS A 385 -8.10 2.66 -12.04
C LYS A 385 -7.57 1.84 -10.85
N TYR A 386 -6.27 1.54 -10.83
CA TYR A 386 -5.64 0.78 -9.75
C TYR A 386 -5.94 1.37 -8.38
N ASP A 387 -5.90 2.69 -8.21
CA ASP A 387 -6.13 3.31 -6.90
C ASP A 387 -7.57 3.10 -6.37
N PHE A 388 -8.57 2.92 -7.25
CA PHE A 388 -9.92 2.52 -6.87
C PHE A 388 -9.98 1.06 -6.44
N ILE A 389 -9.34 0.17 -7.22
CA ILE A 389 -9.27 -1.26 -6.89
C ILE A 389 -8.55 -1.45 -5.54
N HIS A 390 -7.46 -0.72 -5.33
CA HIS A 390 -6.67 -0.76 -4.11
C HIS A 390 -7.49 -0.34 -2.88
N GLN A 391 -8.26 0.74 -3.02
CA GLN A 391 -9.14 1.28 -1.97
C GLN A 391 -10.50 0.57 -1.84
N SER A 392 -10.71 -0.56 -2.52
CA SER A 392 -12.00 -1.29 -2.51
C SER A 392 -13.20 -0.48 -3.05
N LEU A 393 -12.96 0.58 -3.83
CA LEU A 393 -14.01 1.48 -4.36
C LEU A 393 -14.62 0.93 -5.66
N PHE A 394 -15.11 -0.31 -5.59
CA PHE A 394 -15.72 -1.01 -6.71
C PHE A 394 -16.71 -2.08 -6.24
N THR A 395 -17.63 -2.45 -7.13
CA THR A 395 -18.44 -3.66 -7.01
C THR A 395 -17.94 -4.71 -8.00
N LEU A 396 -17.97 -5.98 -7.63
CA LEU A 396 -17.65 -7.09 -8.50
C LEU A 396 -18.59 -8.27 -8.23
N HIS A 397 -19.26 -8.73 -9.28
CA HIS A 397 -19.98 -9.99 -9.32
C HIS A 397 -19.35 -10.86 -10.39
N TRP A 398 -19.01 -12.10 -10.05
CA TRP A 398 -18.49 -13.04 -11.02
C TRP A 398 -19.02 -14.45 -10.81
N SER A 399 -19.03 -15.23 -11.88
CA SER A 399 -19.40 -16.65 -11.87
C SER A 399 -18.61 -17.41 -12.92
N ALA A 400 -18.46 -18.72 -12.72
CA ALA A 400 -17.82 -19.61 -13.68
C ALA A 400 -18.70 -20.83 -13.93
N ALA A 401 -19.01 -21.13 -15.18
CA ALA A 401 -19.81 -22.27 -15.59
C ALA A 401 -19.41 -22.75 -17.00
N ALA A 402 -19.39 -24.07 -17.20
CA ALA A 402 -19.15 -24.70 -18.52
C ALA A 402 -17.91 -24.20 -19.29
N GLY A 403 -16.83 -23.82 -18.59
CA GLY A 403 -15.60 -23.29 -19.20
C GLY A 403 -15.68 -21.83 -19.63
N GLU A 404 -16.70 -21.11 -19.20
CA GLU A 404 -16.88 -19.67 -19.35
C GLU A 404 -16.90 -18.99 -17.98
N VAL A 405 -16.41 -17.76 -17.96
CA VAL A 405 -16.44 -16.91 -16.76
C VAL A 405 -17.12 -15.60 -17.13
N ILE A 406 -18.06 -15.18 -16.29
CA ILE A 406 -18.76 -13.90 -16.43
C ILE A 406 -18.35 -13.03 -15.26
N MET A 407 -17.93 -11.81 -15.54
CA MET A 407 -17.56 -10.78 -14.58
C MET A 407 -18.32 -9.50 -14.89
N GLN A 408 -18.97 -8.95 -13.89
CA GLN A 408 -19.64 -7.66 -13.94
C GLN A 408 -19.11 -6.79 -12.80
N PHE A 409 -18.58 -5.62 -13.14
CA PHE A 409 -18.03 -4.70 -12.15
C PHE A 409 -18.35 -3.24 -12.49
N SER A 410 -18.29 -2.39 -11.47
CA SER A 410 -18.32 -0.94 -11.63
C SER A 410 -17.45 -0.30 -10.55
N TYR A 411 -16.81 0.83 -10.88
CA TYR A 411 -16.18 1.69 -9.87
C TYR A 411 -17.23 2.58 -9.21
N GLU A 412 -16.98 3.01 -7.98
CA GLU A 412 -17.84 3.96 -7.29
C GLU A 412 -17.85 5.33 -8.01
N PRO A 413 -19.02 5.83 -8.45
CA PRO A 413 -19.12 7.13 -9.09
C PRO A 413 -18.65 8.24 -8.16
N SER A 414 -17.70 9.06 -8.62
CA SER A 414 -17.12 10.14 -7.82
C SER A 414 -16.43 11.19 -8.70
N PRO A 415 -16.26 12.44 -8.24
CA PRO A 415 -15.50 13.47 -8.98
C PRO A 415 -14.08 13.03 -9.34
N VAL A 416 -13.42 12.30 -8.44
CA VAL A 416 -12.07 11.75 -8.68
C VAL A 416 -12.06 10.70 -9.80
N LEU A 417 -13.14 9.93 -9.99
CA LEU A 417 -13.26 8.99 -11.11
C LEU A 417 -13.32 9.74 -12.45
N ASP A 418 -14.09 10.83 -12.50
CA ASP A 418 -14.19 11.70 -13.68
C ASP A 418 -12.87 12.43 -13.97
N LEU A 419 -12.16 12.86 -12.93
CA LEU A 419 -10.81 13.40 -13.03
C LEU A 419 -9.86 12.38 -13.66
N PHE A 420 -9.83 11.14 -13.15
CA PHE A 420 -8.95 10.09 -13.67
C PHE A 420 -9.26 9.75 -15.13
N ASN A 421 -10.54 9.68 -15.51
CA ASN A 421 -10.94 9.50 -16.90
C ASN A 421 -10.46 10.65 -17.81
N SER A 422 -10.43 11.88 -17.29
CA SER A 422 -9.93 13.04 -18.03
C SER A 422 -8.41 13.07 -18.11
N LEU A 423 -7.73 12.65 -17.05
CA LEU A 423 -6.28 12.51 -17.01
C LEU A 423 -5.78 11.40 -17.94
N ASP A 424 -6.48 10.27 -18.07
CA ASP A 424 -6.11 9.21 -19.03
C ASP A 424 -6.04 9.76 -20.46
N ARG A 425 -7.07 10.50 -20.89
CA ARG A 425 -7.09 11.13 -22.23
C ARG A 425 -5.92 12.09 -22.43
N TRP A 426 -5.65 12.94 -21.46
CA TRP A 426 -4.51 13.87 -21.52
C TRP A 426 -3.16 13.14 -21.51
N ALA A 427 -3.02 12.09 -20.69
CA ALA A 427 -1.76 11.40 -20.47
C ALA A 427 -1.26 10.71 -21.75
N ARG A 428 -2.17 10.15 -22.56
CA ARG A 428 -1.85 9.52 -23.86
C ARG A 428 -1.08 10.46 -24.78
N ASP A 429 -1.58 11.68 -24.96
CA ASP A 429 -0.93 12.70 -25.77
C ASP A 429 0.39 13.16 -25.13
N TYR A 430 0.38 13.33 -23.80
CA TYR A 430 1.55 13.79 -23.08
C TYR A 430 2.72 12.79 -23.12
N TYR A 431 2.48 11.48 -23.11
CA TYR A 431 3.54 10.47 -23.21
C TYR A 431 4.33 10.56 -24.51
N VAL A 432 3.64 10.83 -25.62
CA VAL A 432 4.28 11.07 -26.93
C VAL A 432 5.09 12.36 -26.88
N ALA A 433 4.52 13.45 -26.35
CA ALA A 433 5.21 14.74 -26.24
C ALA A 433 6.46 14.67 -25.33
N LEU A 434 6.37 13.97 -24.20
CA LEU A 434 7.43 13.81 -23.22
C LEU A 434 8.63 13.04 -23.79
N THR A 435 8.36 11.95 -24.52
CA THR A 435 9.40 11.01 -24.97
C THR A 435 9.88 11.29 -26.39
N GLY A 436 9.08 11.97 -27.21
CA GLY A 436 9.28 12.13 -28.64
C GLY A 436 9.11 10.82 -29.43
N ASP A 437 8.62 9.74 -28.81
CA ASP A 437 8.39 8.46 -29.47
C ASP A 437 6.93 8.37 -29.97
N PRO A 438 6.69 8.22 -31.29
CA PRO A 438 5.34 8.05 -31.82
C PRO A 438 4.66 6.75 -31.35
N LEU A 439 5.42 5.78 -30.84
CA LEU A 439 4.91 4.54 -30.25
C LEU A 439 4.79 4.61 -28.71
N ALA A 440 4.91 5.79 -28.11
CA ALA A 440 4.86 5.92 -26.65
C ALA A 440 3.56 5.38 -26.05
N GLU A 441 2.41 5.65 -26.69
CA GLU A 441 1.12 5.18 -26.20
C GLU A 441 1.05 3.64 -26.19
N ILE A 442 1.39 2.98 -27.30
CA ILE A 442 1.30 1.51 -27.40
C ILE A 442 2.31 0.81 -26.48
N ARG A 443 3.48 1.41 -26.26
CA ARG A 443 4.51 0.92 -25.33
C ARG A 443 4.07 1.06 -23.88
N THR A 444 3.47 2.19 -23.53
CA THR A 444 2.89 2.43 -22.21
C THR A 444 1.72 1.48 -21.93
N LEU A 445 0.82 1.28 -22.90
CA LEU A 445 -0.29 0.33 -22.80
C LEU A 445 0.21 -1.11 -22.59
N PHE A 446 1.28 -1.51 -23.30
CA PHE A 446 1.93 -2.80 -23.07
C PHE A 446 2.46 -2.92 -21.64
N ALA A 447 3.19 -1.93 -21.14
CA ALA A 447 3.68 -1.94 -19.78
C ALA A 447 2.54 -2.02 -18.75
N GLU A 448 1.49 -1.21 -18.93
CA GLU A 448 0.30 -1.19 -18.07
C GLU A 448 -0.41 -2.56 -18.03
N ALA A 449 -0.69 -3.13 -19.21
CA ALA A 449 -1.34 -4.45 -19.32
C ALA A 449 -0.54 -5.53 -18.59
N ILE A 450 0.79 -5.54 -18.75
CA ILE A 450 1.68 -6.49 -18.08
C ILE A 450 1.73 -6.22 -16.56
N HIS A 451 1.68 -4.96 -16.11
CA HIS A 451 1.59 -4.67 -14.68
C HIS A 451 0.34 -5.33 -14.09
N PHE A 452 -0.85 -5.08 -14.64
CA PHE A 452 -2.08 -5.71 -14.14
C PHE A 452 -2.01 -7.24 -14.16
N CYS A 453 -1.47 -7.84 -15.23
CA CYS A 453 -1.27 -9.30 -15.34
C CYS A 453 -0.29 -9.87 -14.29
N THR A 454 0.41 -9.04 -13.52
CA THR A 454 1.40 -9.46 -12.53
C THR A 454 1.02 -9.17 -11.08
N MET A 455 -0.06 -8.41 -10.85
CA MET A 455 -0.38 -7.88 -9.51
C MET A 455 -1.08 -8.89 -8.61
N MET A 456 -1.84 -9.85 -9.16
CA MET A 456 -2.74 -10.72 -8.40
C MET A 456 -2.11 -11.36 -7.15
N PRO A 457 -0.87 -11.92 -7.16
CA PRO A 457 -0.29 -12.55 -5.98
C PRO A 457 -0.13 -11.61 -4.77
N PHE A 458 -0.09 -10.30 -4.99
CA PHE A 458 0.10 -9.30 -3.93
C PHE A 458 -1.22 -8.81 -3.33
N HIS A 459 -2.35 -9.15 -3.94
CA HIS A 459 -3.70 -8.75 -3.50
C HIS A 459 -4.58 -9.95 -3.14
N LEU A 460 -3.94 -11.11 -2.90
CA LEU A 460 -4.63 -12.27 -2.35
C LEU A 460 -4.80 -12.07 -0.84
N VAL A 461 -6.03 -12.18 -0.36
CA VAL A 461 -6.41 -12.00 1.05
C VAL A 461 -6.86 -13.28 1.72
N GLY A 462 -7.08 -14.37 0.96
CA GLY A 462 -7.42 -15.69 1.53
C GLY A 462 -8.90 -15.86 1.90
N ASP A 463 -9.77 -14.92 1.51
CA ASP A 463 -11.22 -14.96 1.79
C ASP A 463 -12.00 -15.88 0.83
N GLY A 464 -11.31 -16.50 -0.14
CA GLY A 464 -11.87 -17.36 -1.17
C GLY A 464 -12.65 -16.63 -2.28
N ARG A 465 -12.89 -15.32 -2.13
CA ARG A 465 -13.53 -14.46 -3.15
C ARG A 465 -12.50 -13.73 -3.99
N GLU A 466 -11.42 -13.28 -3.35
CA GLU A 466 -10.26 -12.63 -3.96
C GLU A 466 -10.61 -11.45 -4.88
N SER A 467 -11.66 -10.69 -4.53
CA SER A 467 -12.31 -9.71 -5.42
C SER A 467 -11.34 -8.68 -6.01
N LYS A 468 -10.40 -8.14 -5.21
CA LYS A 468 -9.38 -7.21 -5.69
C LYS A 468 -8.48 -7.87 -6.74
N ALA A 469 -7.93 -9.04 -6.42
CA ALA A 469 -7.07 -9.77 -7.33
C ALA A 469 -7.80 -10.17 -8.63
N ILE A 470 -9.06 -10.58 -8.55
CA ILE A 470 -9.87 -10.92 -9.72
C ILE A 470 -10.12 -9.68 -10.59
N LEU A 471 -10.46 -8.53 -9.99
CA LEU A 471 -10.64 -7.31 -10.75
C LEU A 471 -9.33 -6.84 -11.40
N LEU A 472 -8.19 -6.94 -10.72
CA LEU A 472 -6.88 -6.66 -11.32
C LEU A 472 -6.59 -7.57 -12.52
N TYR A 473 -6.93 -8.85 -12.41
CA TYR A 473 -6.81 -9.79 -13.52
C TYR A 473 -7.73 -9.41 -14.70
N ALA A 474 -8.99 -9.08 -14.40
CA ALA A 474 -9.97 -8.66 -15.41
C ALA A 474 -9.52 -7.39 -16.15
N THR A 475 -8.96 -6.40 -15.43
CA THR A 475 -8.37 -5.20 -16.04
C THR A 475 -7.20 -5.58 -16.95
N GLY A 476 -6.32 -6.47 -16.51
CA GLY A 476 -5.22 -6.99 -17.33
C GLY A 476 -5.70 -7.71 -18.60
N VAL A 477 -6.77 -8.51 -18.50
CA VAL A 477 -7.43 -9.15 -19.65
C VAL A 477 -7.90 -8.09 -20.64
N MET A 478 -8.64 -7.07 -20.18
CA MET A 478 -9.19 -6.02 -21.04
C MET A 478 -8.08 -5.29 -21.79
N LEU A 479 -7.08 -4.79 -21.06
CA LEU A 479 -5.96 -4.03 -21.64
C LEU A 479 -5.14 -4.88 -22.63
N LEU A 480 -4.87 -6.14 -22.31
CA LEU A 480 -4.09 -7.01 -23.17
C LEU A 480 -4.84 -7.38 -24.46
N ASN A 481 -6.17 -7.56 -24.40
CA ASN A 481 -6.99 -7.75 -25.60
C ASN A 481 -6.97 -6.49 -26.48
N ASP A 482 -7.20 -5.32 -25.90
CA ASP A 482 -7.20 -4.06 -26.65
C ASP A 482 -5.83 -3.80 -27.30
N LEU A 483 -4.74 -4.09 -26.59
CA LEU A 483 -3.38 -4.02 -27.13
C LEU A 483 -3.17 -5.01 -28.30
N CYS A 484 -3.58 -6.28 -28.14
CA CYS A 484 -3.45 -7.28 -29.20
C CYS A 484 -4.24 -6.89 -30.45
N ALA A 485 -5.43 -6.29 -30.28
CA ALA A 485 -6.23 -5.79 -31.37
C ALA A 485 -5.52 -4.63 -32.11
N GLN A 486 -4.94 -3.67 -31.38
CA GLN A 486 -4.19 -2.55 -31.98
C GLN A 486 -2.92 -2.99 -32.73
N LEU A 487 -2.32 -4.13 -32.32
CA LEU A 487 -1.10 -4.68 -32.94
C LEU A 487 -1.37 -5.71 -34.05
N ASP A 488 -2.64 -5.95 -34.40
CA ASP A 488 -3.09 -6.98 -35.33
C ASP A 488 -2.60 -8.40 -34.97
N ILE A 489 -2.54 -8.75 -33.68
CA ILE A 489 -2.15 -10.10 -33.24
C ILE A 489 -3.34 -11.06 -33.48
N PRO A 490 -3.20 -12.09 -34.34
CA PRO A 490 -4.33 -12.94 -34.72
C PRO A 490 -5.01 -13.67 -33.56
N GLU A 491 -6.33 -13.78 -33.62
CA GLU A 491 -7.08 -14.71 -32.76
C GLU A 491 -6.78 -16.17 -33.15
N LEU A 492 -6.61 -17.05 -32.17
CA LEU A 492 -6.48 -18.50 -32.37
C LEU A 492 -7.78 -19.12 -31.89
N LEU A 493 -8.23 -20.14 -32.60
CA LEU A 493 -9.23 -21.07 -32.09
C LEU A 493 -8.50 -22.20 -31.33
N LYS A 494 -8.29 -21.98 -30.03
CA LYS A 494 -8.09 -22.95 -28.93
C LYS A 494 -6.78 -23.79 -28.78
N ASP A 495 -6.56 -24.10 -27.49
CA ASP A 495 -5.78 -25.16 -26.84
C ASP A 495 -4.23 -25.06 -26.77
N ILE A 496 -3.72 -24.16 -25.92
CA ILE A 496 -2.40 -24.32 -25.30
C ILE A 496 -2.58 -24.50 -23.78
N PRO A 497 -2.53 -25.74 -23.26
CA PRO A 497 -2.47 -25.98 -21.83
C PRO A 497 -1.26 -25.27 -21.21
N LEU A 498 -1.44 -24.63 -20.05
CA LEU A 498 -0.37 -23.97 -19.30
C LEU A 498 0.84 -24.90 -19.09
N GLY A 499 0.62 -26.21 -18.94
CA GLY A 499 1.67 -27.22 -18.69
C GLY A 499 2.68 -27.43 -19.83
N ASN A 500 2.46 -26.88 -21.03
CA ASN A 500 3.36 -27.09 -22.19
C ASN A 500 4.32 -25.92 -22.46
N ARG A 501 4.46 -24.94 -21.55
CA ARG A 501 5.37 -23.81 -21.76
C ARG A 501 6.77 -24.09 -21.17
N PRO A 502 7.86 -23.93 -21.94
CA PRO A 502 9.25 -24.11 -21.45
C PRO A 502 9.70 -23.06 -20.41
N VAL A 503 8.84 -22.09 -20.06
CA VAL A 503 9.21 -20.88 -19.31
C VAL A 503 9.34 -21.13 -17.79
N PHE A 504 9.08 -22.35 -17.32
CA PHE A 504 9.03 -22.67 -15.88
C PHE A 504 10.36 -23.04 -15.22
N GLU A 505 11.47 -23.11 -15.97
CA GLU A 505 12.77 -23.54 -15.44
C GLU A 505 13.77 -22.41 -15.18
N LYS A 506 13.49 -21.18 -15.65
CA LYS A 506 14.35 -20.03 -15.34
C LYS A 506 13.77 -19.27 -14.16
N GLU A 507 14.52 -19.20 -13.06
CA GLU A 507 14.25 -18.20 -12.02
C GLU A 507 14.17 -16.83 -12.69
N TRP A 508 13.09 -16.09 -12.44
CA TRP A 508 13.07 -14.67 -12.73
C TRP A 508 14.19 -14.04 -11.91
N ARG A 509 15.28 -13.71 -12.60
CA ARG A 509 16.36 -12.92 -12.06
C ARG A 509 15.96 -11.48 -12.32
N ASN A 510 15.88 -10.67 -11.26
CA ASN A 510 16.10 -9.23 -11.45
C ASN A 510 17.34 -9.13 -12.33
N VAL A 511 17.20 -8.45 -13.47
CA VAL A 511 18.32 -8.26 -14.38
C VAL A 511 19.33 -7.44 -13.58
N GLY A 512 20.37 -8.11 -13.08
CA GLY A 512 21.42 -7.55 -12.22
C GLY A 512 21.20 -7.67 -10.71
#